data_AF-V5RHX6-F1
#
_entry.id   AF-V5RHX6-F1
#
_cell.length_a   1.000
_cell.length_b   1.000
_cell.length_c   1.000
_cell.angle_alpha   90.00
_cell.angle_beta   90.00
_cell.angle_gamma   90.00
#
_symmetry.space_group_name_H-M   'P 1'
#
loop_
_entity.id
_entity.type
_entity.pdbx_description
1 polymer ?
#
loop_
_entity_poly.entity_id
_entity_poly.type
_entity_poly.pdbx_seq_one_letter_code
_entity_poly.pdbx_strand_id
1 'polypeptide(L)'
;MDTKEKKIRAEIEELKKLDYSLLDETESFMLNGLLNGFISSINKIRVTFYKQVLLGILSGIILGCGYTACIIASNSLPQFLKESGLGNILMGLIFPGCIILITFLGGGLFTSHVVATIPWLKKAVTTKEYLNGIFGVLIGNLLGTLIFVIVFLVGGGLLLKIGSNSSSVSFMDAAYESGIKKLYELSSFVKSNSNNYTSKMIFLSVLYSFGGAILCNIMVSSTLQLTNSTKNHAAVFLLMIFPIFFFVISGYQHGPANTFFFWIIIARNIFNPENSHGTEIILFLFVSLIPTLFGNWVGGSFVIPGILSLVNKKYTNLLFKKERITLLKNKLSNNKNNKHSIN
;
A
#
# COMPACT_ATOMS: atom_id res chain seq x y z
N MET A 1 -17.41 -38.62 14.35
CA MET A 1 -16.44 -37.62 13.85
C MET A 1 -16.95 -37.12 12.50
N ASP A 2 -17.14 -35.80 12.35
CA ASP A 2 -17.69 -35.18 11.14
C ASP A 2 -16.84 -35.53 9.90
N THR A 3 -17.48 -35.90 8.78
CA THR A 3 -16.85 -36.23 7.49
C THR A 3 -15.86 -35.15 7.04
N LYS A 4 -16.15 -33.87 7.37
CA LYS A 4 -15.25 -32.74 7.10
C LYS A 4 -13.99 -32.76 7.96
N GLU A 5 -14.11 -33.14 9.23
CA GLU A 5 -12.99 -33.26 10.16
C GLU A 5 -12.04 -34.39 9.76
N LYS A 6 -12.60 -35.52 9.30
CA LYS A 6 -11.81 -36.66 8.77
C LYS A 6 -10.96 -36.23 7.57
N LYS A 7 -11.57 -35.51 6.62
CA LYS A 7 -10.85 -34.99 5.44
C LYS A 7 -9.71 -34.04 5.82
N ILE A 8 -9.94 -33.13 6.76
CA ILE A 8 -8.89 -32.19 7.22
C ILE A 8 -7.73 -32.94 7.86
N ARG A 9 -8.00 -33.95 8.70
CA ARG A 9 -6.94 -34.73 9.34
C ARG A 9 -6.15 -35.56 8.33
N ALA A 10 -6.81 -36.16 7.34
CA ALA A 10 -6.15 -36.87 6.26
C ALA A 10 -5.19 -35.95 5.47
N GLU A 11 -5.64 -34.74 5.10
CA GLU A 11 -4.81 -33.75 4.42
C GLU A 11 -3.58 -33.35 5.27
N ILE A 12 -3.74 -33.16 6.58
CA ILE A 12 -2.62 -32.87 7.49
C ILE A 12 -1.60 -34.01 7.49
N GLU A 13 -2.06 -35.27 7.60
CA GLU A 13 -1.14 -36.42 7.66
C GLU A 13 -0.41 -36.63 6.33
N GLU A 14 -1.05 -36.39 5.19
CA GLU A 14 -0.35 -36.39 3.89
C GLU A 14 0.71 -35.29 3.80
N LEU A 15 0.38 -34.06 4.21
CA LEU A 15 1.33 -32.95 4.16
C LEU A 15 2.52 -33.12 5.12
N LYS A 16 2.34 -33.83 6.24
CA LYS A 16 3.42 -34.15 7.19
C LYS A 16 4.43 -35.16 6.68
N LYS A 17 4.07 -35.97 5.67
CA LYS A 17 4.99 -36.94 5.05
C LYS A 17 6.11 -36.27 4.23
N LEU A 18 5.94 -35.00 3.90
CA LEU A 18 6.93 -34.23 3.15
C LEU A 18 8.12 -33.87 4.05
N ASP A 19 9.31 -33.88 3.46
CA ASP A 19 10.52 -33.41 4.12
C ASP A 19 10.59 -31.87 4.08
N TYR A 20 10.62 -31.25 5.26
CA TYR A 20 10.74 -29.81 5.44
C TYR A 20 12.12 -29.36 5.89
N SER A 21 13.09 -30.28 6.05
CA SER A 21 14.48 -29.97 6.47
C SER A 21 15.14 -28.94 5.56
N LEU A 22 14.78 -28.94 4.27
CA LEU A 22 15.16 -27.94 3.27
C LEU A 22 14.80 -26.49 3.65
N LEU A 23 13.87 -26.26 4.57
CA LEU A 23 13.54 -24.91 5.08
C LEU A 23 14.39 -24.50 6.29
N ASP A 24 15.09 -25.46 6.90
CA ASP A 24 15.89 -25.26 8.11
C ASP A 24 17.40 -25.13 7.80
N GLU A 25 17.81 -25.39 6.55
CA GLU A 25 19.18 -25.18 6.07
C GLU A 25 19.58 -23.70 6.13
N THR A 26 20.85 -23.41 6.42
CA THR A 26 21.38 -22.04 6.40
C THR A 26 21.48 -21.53 4.96
N GLU A 27 20.43 -20.87 4.51
CA GLU A 27 20.32 -20.37 3.15
C GLU A 27 20.90 -18.96 2.96
N SER A 28 21.09 -18.57 1.70
CA SER A 28 21.47 -17.21 1.33
C SER A 28 20.50 -16.17 1.93
N PHE A 29 21.00 -14.97 2.24
CA PHE A 29 20.16 -13.88 2.77
C PHE A 29 18.97 -13.55 1.83
N MET A 30 19.14 -13.74 0.51
CA MET A 30 18.10 -13.53 -0.49
C MET A 30 16.90 -14.46 -0.28
N LEU A 31 17.17 -15.76 -0.10
CA LEU A 31 16.13 -16.76 0.08
C LEU A 31 15.47 -16.64 1.46
N ASN A 32 16.27 -16.37 2.50
CA ASN A 32 15.75 -16.01 3.82
C ASN A 32 14.79 -14.82 3.77
N GLY A 33 15.17 -13.74 3.06
CA GLY A 33 14.30 -12.59 2.86
C GLY A 33 13.00 -12.93 2.15
N LEU A 34 13.05 -13.79 1.13
CA LEU A 34 11.86 -14.26 0.41
C LEU A 34 10.91 -15.06 1.31
N LEU A 35 11.42 -16.08 1.99
CA LEU A 35 10.60 -16.98 2.82
C LEU A 35 10.01 -16.22 4.01
N ASN A 36 10.83 -15.45 4.72
CA ASN A 36 10.37 -14.63 5.85
C ASN A 36 9.44 -13.49 5.39
N GLY A 37 9.65 -12.93 4.20
CA GLY A 37 8.72 -11.97 3.60
C GLY A 37 7.33 -12.58 3.37
N PHE A 38 7.26 -13.81 2.86
CA PHE A 38 5.98 -14.52 2.74
C PHE A 38 5.36 -14.85 4.10
N ILE A 39 6.13 -15.33 5.07
CA ILE A 39 5.65 -15.56 6.44
C ILE A 39 5.08 -14.27 7.04
N SER A 40 5.79 -13.15 6.88
CA SER A 40 5.33 -11.83 7.33
C SER A 40 4.00 -11.45 6.67
N SER A 41 3.86 -11.64 5.35
CA SER A 41 2.61 -11.37 4.63
C SER A 41 1.43 -12.21 5.14
N ILE A 42 1.67 -13.50 5.44
CA ILE A 42 0.67 -14.43 5.97
C ILE A 42 0.24 -14.01 7.38
N ASN A 43 1.20 -13.68 8.23
CA ASN A 43 0.94 -13.26 9.61
C ASN A 43 0.15 -11.95 9.65
N LYS A 44 0.47 -11.00 8.77
CA LYS A 44 -0.29 -9.75 8.61
C LYS A 44 -1.75 -10.05 8.26
N ILE A 45 -2.03 -10.92 7.29
CA ILE A 45 -3.40 -11.26 6.86
C ILE A 45 -4.23 -11.99 7.93
N ARG A 46 -3.60 -12.78 8.81
CA ARG A 46 -4.30 -13.54 9.87
C ARG A 46 -4.81 -12.67 11.02
N VAL A 47 -4.41 -11.40 11.09
CA VAL A 47 -4.91 -10.44 12.07
C VAL A 47 -6.41 -10.19 11.87
N THR A 48 -7.15 -10.00 12.97
CA THR A 48 -8.61 -9.78 12.93
C THR A 48 -8.98 -8.51 12.18
N PHE A 49 -10.15 -8.49 11.53
CA PHE A 49 -10.59 -7.38 10.68
C PHE A 49 -10.49 -6.00 11.38
N TYR A 50 -10.96 -5.88 12.62
CA TYR A 50 -10.87 -4.63 13.38
C TYR A 50 -9.41 -4.17 13.58
N LYS A 51 -8.50 -5.09 13.89
CA LYS A 51 -7.08 -4.78 14.02
C LYS A 51 -6.46 -4.39 12.67
N GLN A 52 -6.89 -4.98 11.55
CA GLN A 52 -6.46 -4.56 10.21
C GLN A 52 -6.83 -3.10 9.94
N VAL A 53 -8.07 -2.72 10.30
CA VAL A 53 -8.56 -1.34 10.16
C VAL A 53 -7.73 -0.39 11.02
N LEU A 54 -7.47 -0.73 12.29
CA LEU A 54 -6.64 0.12 13.17
C LEU A 54 -5.21 0.30 12.66
N LEU A 55 -4.56 -0.78 12.22
CA LEU A 55 -3.21 -0.74 11.64
C LEU A 55 -3.20 0.07 10.32
N GLY A 56 -4.30 0.00 9.56
CA GLY A 56 -4.51 0.80 8.37
C GLY A 56 -4.70 2.29 8.68
N ILE A 57 -5.46 2.63 9.72
CA ILE A 57 -5.67 4.01 10.20
C ILE A 57 -4.34 4.63 10.61
N LEU A 58 -3.54 3.93 11.43
CA LEU A 58 -2.21 4.36 11.82
C LEU A 58 -1.36 4.72 10.59
N SER A 59 -1.36 3.84 9.59
CA SER A 59 -0.59 4.06 8.36
C SER A 59 -1.13 5.21 7.52
N GLY A 60 -2.45 5.37 7.44
CA GLY A 60 -3.08 6.49 6.73
C GLY A 60 -2.76 7.84 7.37
N ILE A 61 -2.72 7.91 8.71
CA ILE A 61 -2.32 9.14 9.41
C ILE A 61 -0.87 9.49 9.10
N ILE A 62 0.04 8.50 9.17
CA ILE A 62 1.47 8.71 8.89
C ILE A 62 1.69 9.10 7.42
N LEU A 63 0.94 8.51 6.47
CA LEU A 63 0.95 8.93 5.06
C LEU A 63 0.56 10.40 4.90
N GLY A 64 -0.46 10.85 5.62
CA GLY A 64 -0.84 12.26 5.67
C GLY A 64 0.30 13.16 6.14
N CYS A 65 0.94 12.82 7.26
CA CYS A 65 2.13 13.55 7.75
C CYS A 65 3.26 13.59 6.71
N GLY A 66 3.54 12.45 6.07
CA GLY A 66 4.60 12.33 5.06
C GLY A 66 4.34 13.21 3.84
N TYR A 67 3.11 13.23 3.32
CA TYR A 67 2.75 14.11 2.22
C TYR A 67 2.77 15.58 2.60
N THR A 68 2.30 15.92 3.81
CA THR A 68 2.39 17.30 4.29
C THR A 68 3.84 17.80 4.30
N ALA A 69 4.77 17.00 4.84
CA ALA A 69 6.20 17.35 4.81
C ALA A 69 6.74 17.48 3.37
N CYS A 70 6.41 16.55 2.49
CA CYS A 70 6.84 16.58 1.08
C CYS A 70 6.30 17.81 0.32
N ILE A 71 5.03 18.16 0.52
CA ILE A 71 4.37 19.28 -0.15
C ILE A 71 4.95 20.60 0.35
N ILE A 72 5.12 20.76 1.67
CA ILE A 72 5.74 21.97 2.24
C ILE A 72 7.17 22.12 1.72
N ALA A 73 7.98 21.07 1.78
CA ALA A 73 9.38 21.12 1.39
C ALA A 73 9.53 21.45 -0.11
N SER A 74 8.82 20.74 -0.99
CA SER A 74 8.88 20.97 -2.43
C SER A 74 8.33 22.34 -2.84
N ASN A 75 7.29 22.85 -2.17
CA ASN A 75 6.68 24.13 -2.51
C ASN A 75 7.39 25.35 -1.88
N SER A 76 8.27 25.14 -0.90
CA SER A 76 9.09 26.21 -0.31
C SER A 76 10.29 26.61 -1.18
N LEU A 77 10.64 25.82 -2.20
CA LEU A 77 11.75 26.12 -3.09
C LEU A 77 11.42 27.30 -4.04
N PRO A 78 12.41 28.13 -4.40
CA PRO A 78 12.31 29.07 -5.52
C PRO A 78 11.93 28.38 -6.84
N GLN A 79 11.23 29.10 -7.72
CA GLN A 79 10.69 28.56 -8.97
C GLN A 79 11.76 27.89 -9.85
N PHE A 80 12.93 28.51 -10.01
CA PHE A 80 14.02 27.96 -10.82
C PHE A 80 14.53 26.58 -10.32
N LEU A 81 14.47 26.33 -9.01
CA LEU A 81 14.82 25.02 -8.43
C LEU A 81 13.69 23.99 -8.56
N LYS A 82 12.43 24.45 -8.61
CA LYS A 82 11.31 23.54 -8.88
C LYS A 82 11.37 22.99 -10.30
N GLU A 83 11.69 23.86 -11.26
CA GLU A 83 11.78 23.52 -12.69
C GLU A 83 12.97 22.61 -13.02
N SER A 84 14.05 22.67 -12.24
CA SER A 84 15.19 21.74 -12.38
C SER A 84 14.91 20.31 -11.88
N GLY A 85 13.73 20.06 -11.31
CA GLY A 85 13.35 18.76 -10.75
C GLY A 85 13.79 18.54 -9.30
N LEU A 86 14.44 19.51 -8.66
CA LEU A 86 14.89 19.39 -7.27
C LEU A 86 13.73 19.16 -6.29
N GLY A 87 12.55 19.72 -6.59
CA GLY A 87 11.32 19.46 -5.82
C GLY A 87 10.98 17.97 -5.74
N ASN A 88 11.06 17.25 -6.86
CA ASN A 88 10.78 15.81 -6.90
C ASN A 88 11.84 15.01 -6.15
N ILE A 89 13.12 15.41 -6.26
CA ILE A 89 14.23 14.78 -5.51
C ILE A 89 14.00 14.95 -4.00
N LEU A 90 13.62 16.14 -3.55
CA LEU A 90 13.37 16.42 -2.14
C LEU A 90 12.19 15.61 -1.60
N MET A 91 11.11 15.48 -2.37
CA MET A 91 10.02 14.54 -2.04
C MET A 91 10.55 13.11 -1.93
N GLY A 92 11.40 12.68 -2.86
CA GLY A 92 12.04 11.36 -2.86
C GLY A 92 12.89 11.11 -1.61
N LEU A 93 13.56 12.13 -1.07
CA LEU A 93 14.38 12.01 0.14
C LEU A 93 13.55 11.97 1.43
N ILE A 94 12.45 12.73 1.48
CA ILE A 94 11.61 12.84 2.68
C ILE A 94 10.63 11.66 2.80
N PHE A 95 10.02 11.25 1.70
CA PHE A 95 8.96 10.24 1.69
C PHE A 95 9.37 8.85 2.24
N PRO A 96 10.61 8.35 2.06
CA PRO A 96 11.07 7.11 2.69
C PRO A 96 10.87 7.10 4.21
N GLY A 97 11.10 8.23 4.89
CA GLY A 97 10.90 8.34 6.33
C GLY A 97 9.49 7.97 6.77
N CYS A 98 8.47 8.29 5.95
CA CYS A 98 7.08 7.94 6.20
C CYS A 98 6.85 6.42 6.20
N ILE A 99 7.30 5.72 5.16
CA ILE A 99 7.06 4.27 5.01
C ILE A 99 7.92 3.46 5.99
N ILE A 100 9.13 3.95 6.29
CA ILE A 100 9.97 3.39 7.35
C ILE A 100 9.26 3.49 8.70
N LEU A 101 8.73 4.67 9.06
CA LEU A 101 7.99 4.86 10.30
C LEU A 101 6.79 3.91 10.40
N ILE A 102 6.01 3.77 9.32
CA ILE A 102 4.90 2.81 9.25
C ILE A 102 5.39 1.37 9.51
N THR A 103 6.50 0.99 8.89
CA THR A 103 7.04 -0.37 8.99
C THR A 103 7.51 -0.69 10.42
N PHE A 104 8.21 0.25 11.06
CA PHE A 104 8.72 0.07 12.42
C PHE A 104 7.62 0.10 13.49
N LEU A 105 6.56 0.87 13.26
CA LEU A 105 5.38 0.86 14.13
C LEU A 105 4.46 -0.36 13.89
N GLY A 106 4.77 -1.20 12.91
CA GLY A 106 3.95 -2.38 12.56
C GLY A 106 2.65 -2.04 11.85
N GLY A 107 2.55 -0.86 11.24
CA GLY A 107 1.36 -0.40 10.52
C GLY A 107 1.02 -1.25 9.29
N GLY A 108 -0.25 -1.19 8.90
CA GLY A 108 -0.79 -1.90 7.74
C GLY A 108 -0.94 -1.02 6.51
N LEU A 109 -0.28 -1.40 5.40
CA LEU A 109 -0.50 -0.79 4.09
C LEU A 109 -1.01 -1.83 3.09
N PHE A 110 -2.09 -1.48 2.37
CA PHE A 110 -2.64 -2.30 1.28
C PHE A 110 -1.55 -2.85 0.34
N THR A 111 -0.62 -2.00 -0.09
CA THR A 111 0.46 -2.37 -1.02
C THR A 111 1.39 -3.48 -0.53
N SER A 112 1.59 -3.61 0.78
CA SER A 112 2.35 -4.72 1.37
C SER A 112 1.48 -5.95 1.66
N HIS A 113 0.18 -5.77 1.90
CA HIS A 113 -0.74 -6.87 2.20
C HIS A 113 -1.05 -7.70 0.95
N VAL A 114 -1.04 -7.09 -0.23
CA VAL A 114 -1.26 -7.79 -1.51
C VAL A 114 -0.18 -8.83 -1.83
N VAL A 115 0.98 -8.82 -1.17
CA VAL A 115 1.99 -9.90 -1.28
C VAL A 115 1.39 -11.25 -0.87
N ALA A 116 0.40 -11.23 0.04
CA ALA A 116 -0.29 -12.43 0.49
C ALA A 116 -1.19 -13.08 -0.58
N THR A 117 -1.36 -12.46 -1.76
CA THR A 117 -2.05 -13.08 -2.91
C THR A 117 -1.43 -14.42 -3.28
N ILE A 118 -0.08 -14.54 -3.29
CA ILE A 118 0.60 -15.80 -3.61
C ILE A 118 0.29 -16.90 -2.56
N PRO A 119 0.49 -16.67 -1.25
CA PRO A 119 0.02 -17.59 -0.20
C PRO A 119 -1.46 -17.97 -0.33
N TRP A 120 -2.33 -17.01 -0.66
CA TRP A 120 -3.76 -17.24 -0.84
C TRP A 120 -4.05 -18.19 -2.01
N LEU A 121 -3.46 -17.94 -3.18
CA LEU A 121 -3.57 -18.82 -4.35
C LEU A 121 -3.02 -20.23 -4.07
N LYS A 122 -2.04 -20.34 -3.17
CA LYS A 122 -1.46 -21.60 -2.69
C LYS A 122 -2.21 -22.22 -1.50
N LYS A 123 -3.37 -21.66 -1.13
CA LYS A 123 -4.25 -22.13 -0.04
C LYS A 123 -3.62 -22.12 1.36
N ALA A 124 -2.52 -21.39 1.55
CA ALA A 124 -1.85 -21.20 2.84
C ALA A 124 -2.60 -20.23 3.77
N VAL A 125 -3.47 -19.39 3.19
CA VAL A 125 -4.45 -18.56 3.90
C VAL A 125 -5.86 -18.80 3.33
N THR A 126 -6.89 -18.59 4.13
CA THR A 126 -8.28 -18.67 3.65
C THR A 126 -8.67 -17.43 2.87
N THR A 127 -9.65 -17.57 1.96
CA THR A 127 -10.23 -16.42 1.26
C THR A 127 -10.82 -15.39 2.22
N LYS A 128 -11.44 -15.82 3.33
CA LYS A 128 -11.97 -14.89 4.35
C LYS A 128 -10.86 -14.07 5.02
N GLU A 129 -9.77 -14.71 5.43
CA GLU A 129 -8.62 -14.00 6.01
C GLU A 129 -8.03 -13.02 4.99
N TYR A 130 -7.81 -13.47 3.75
CA TYR A 130 -7.26 -12.63 2.68
C TYR A 130 -8.14 -11.40 2.40
N LEU A 131 -9.44 -11.58 2.16
CA LEU A 131 -10.35 -10.46 1.89
C LEU A 131 -10.47 -9.53 3.10
N ASN A 132 -10.56 -10.06 4.32
CA ASN A 132 -10.61 -9.24 5.54
C ASN A 132 -9.32 -8.42 5.72
N GLY A 133 -8.16 -9.01 5.44
CA GLY A 133 -6.88 -8.32 5.51
C GLY A 133 -6.79 -7.19 4.49
N ILE A 134 -7.05 -7.49 3.21
CA ILE A 134 -6.94 -6.54 2.10
C ILE A 134 -7.95 -5.41 2.23
N PHE A 135 -9.23 -5.70 2.45
CA PHE A 135 -10.24 -4.66 2.59
C PHE A 135 -10.15 -3.92 3.92
N GLY A 136 -9.86 -4.63 5.02
CA GLY A 136 -9.71 -4.00 6.33
C GLY A 136 -8.59 -2.96 6.35
N VAL A 137 -7.42 -3.30 5.79
CA VAL A 137 -6.30 -2.35 5.72
C VAL A 137 -6.58 -1.21 4.74
N LEU A 138 -7.25 -1.46 3.61
CA LEU A 138 -7.58 -0.43 2.62
C LEU A 138 -8.56 0.60 3.20
N ILE A 139 -9.62 0.13 3.87
CA ILE A 139 -10.57 0.98 4.60
C ILE A 139 -9.81 1.77 5.67
N GLY A 140 -8.92 1.11 6.41
CA GLY A 140 -8.09 1.77 7.41
C GLY A 140 -7.21 2.87 6.80
N ASN A 141 -6.54 2.63 5.66
CA ASN A 141 -5.71 3.64 4.98
C ASN A 141 -6.55 4.85 4.54
N LEU A 142 -7.72 4.61 3.93
CA LEU A 142 -8.67 5.66 3.55
C LEU A 142 -9.12 6.49 4.76
N LEU A 143 -9.57 5.83 5.83
CA LEU A 143 -10.03 6.50 7.06
C LEU A 143 -8.89 7.22 7.79
N GLY A 144 -7.68 6.65 7.82
CA GLY A 144 -6.53 7.27 8.46
C GLY A 144 -6.14 8.57 7.78
N THR A 145 -6.10 8.60 6.44
CA THR A 145 -5.86 9.85 5.70
C THR A 145 -6.99 10.86 5.89
N LEU A 146 -8.25 10.44 6.00
CA LEU A 146 -9.37 11.33 6.33
C LEU A 146 -9.20 11.96 7.71
N ILE A 147 -8.94 11.13 8.73
CA ILE A 147 -8.72 11.57 10.11
C ILE A 147 -7.58 12.59 10.15
N PHE A 148 -6.48 12.30 9.46
CA PHE A 148 -5.38 13.25 9.35
C PHE A 148 -5.82 14.57 8.72
N VAL A 149 -6.50 14.55 7.57
CA VAL A 149 -6.94 15.78 6.89
C VAL A 149 -7.88 16.61 7.78
N ILE A 150 -8.80 15.97 8.51
CA ILE A 150 -9.71 16.66 9.45
C ILE A 150 -8.91 17.30 10.60
N VAL A 151 -8.03 16.54 11.24
CA VAL A 151 -7.21 17.05 12.36
C VAL A 151 -6.30 18.17 11.89
N PHE A 152 -5.68 18.02 10.71
CA PHE A 152 -4.80 19.01 10.13
C PHE A 152 -5.56 20.29 9.74
N LEU A 153 -6.78 20.17 9.23
CA LEU A 153 -7.70 21.29 8.98
C LEU A 153 -8.03 22.04 10.28
N VAL A 154 -8.48 21.34 11.32
CA VAL A 154 -8.84 21.95 12.62
C VAL A 154 -7.64 22.64 13.27
N GLY A 155 -6.44 22.11 13.06
CA GLY A 155 -5.19 22.75 13.46
C GLY A 155 -4.75 23.95 12.60
N GLY A 156 -5.57 24.40 11.64
CA GLY A 156 -5.24 25.49 10.70
C GLY A 156 -4.25 25.10 9.60
N GLY A 157 -3.85 23.83 9.52
CA GLY A 157 -2.81 23.32 8.64
C GLY A 157 -3.11 23.48 7.15
N LEU A 158 -4.38 23.31 6.74
CA LEU A 158 -4.77 23.51 5.33
C LEU A 158 -4.64 24.97 4.85
N LEU A 159 -4.71 25.93 5.79
CA LEU A 159 -4.60 27.37 5.50
C LEU A 159 -3.15 27.88 5.60
N LEU A 160 -2.18 27.02 5.94
CA LEU A 160 -0.77 27.38 6.01
C LEU A 160 -0.30 27.97 4.67
N LYS A 161 0.38 29.11 4.72
CA LYS A 161 1.02 29.73 3.56
C LYS A 161 2.42 29.17 3.39
N ILE A 162 2.73 28.66 2.20
CA ILE A 162 4.02 28.05 1.84
C ILE A 162 4.73 28.95 0.82
N GLY A 163 6.01 29.20 1.02
CA GLY A 163 6.84 30.04 0.14
C GLY A 163 7.13 31.44 0.72
N SER A 164 7.81 32.28 -0.05
CA SER A 164 8.14 33.66 0.34
C SER A 164 6.91 34.58 0.28
N ASN A 165 6.91 35.67 1.05
CA ASN A 165 5.79 36.62 1.21
C ASN A 165 5.21 37.15 -0.11
N SER A 166 6.01 37.22 -1.18
CA SER A 166 5.58 37.71 -2.50
C SER A 166 4.95 36.64 -3.41
N SER A 167 5.05 35.36 -3.05
CA SER A 167 4.63 34.21 -3.89
C SER A 167 4.04 33.06 -3.06
N SER A 168 3.43 33.38 -1.92
CA SER A 168 2.94 32.36 -1.00
C SER A 168 1.69 31.67 -1.55
N VAL A 169 1.67 30.34 -1.53
CA VAL A 169 0.50 29.52 -1.90
C VAL A 169 -0.05 28.84 -0.66
N SER A 170 -1.37 28.65 -0.56
CA SER A 170 -1.96 27.89 0.54
C SER A 170 -1.54 26.42 0.45
N PHE A 171 -1.40 25.74 1.58
CA PHE A 171 -1.12 24.30 1.60
C PHE A 171 -2.19 23.53 0.83
N MET A 172 -3.47 23.89 1.04
CA MET A 172 -4.60 23.24 0.38
C MET A 172 -4.48 23.31 -1.15
N ASP A 173 -4.12 24.46 -1.72
CA ASP A 173 -3.95 24.60 -3.17
C ASP A 173 -2.72 23.84 -3.67
N ALA A 174 -1.58 23.90 -2.95
CA ALA A 174 -0.38 23.15 -3.31
C ALA A 174 -0.61 21.62 -3.27
N ALA A 175 -1.38 21.15 -2.28
CA ALA A 175 -1.75 19.75 -2.15
C ALA A 175 -2.76 19.32 -3.22
N TYR A 176 -3.75 20.17 -3.53
CA TYR A 176 -4.71 19.96 -4.63
C TYR A 176 -3.99 19.86 -5.97
N GLU A 177 -3.09 20.80 -6.26
CA GLU A 177 -2.28 20.81 -7.48
C GLU A 177 -1.47 19.52 -7.65
N SER A 178 -0.90 19.02 -6.56
CA SER A 178 -0.18 17.74 -6.52
C SER A 178 -1.12 16.54 -6.74
N GLY A 179 -2.35 16.61 -6.22
CA GLY A 179 -3.40 15.62 -6.44
C GLY A 179 -3.88 15.59 -7.89
N ILE A 180 -4.24 16.73 -8.47
CA ILE A 180 -4.75 16.81 -9.85
C ILE A 180 -3.70 16.37 -10.88
N LYS A 181 -2.40 16.61 -10.63
CA LYS A 181 -1.32 16.07 -11.48
C LYS A 181 -1.36 14.54 -11.63
N LYS A 182 -1.96 13.82 -10.67
CA LYS A 182 -2.14 12.35 -10.74
C LYS A 182 -3.19 11.91 -11.76
N LEU A 183 -3.91 12.85 -12.38
CA LEU A 183 -4.83 12.61 -13.50
C LEU A 183 -4.14 12.62 -14.88
N TYR A 184 -2.82 12.84 -14.93
CA TYR A 184 -2.04 12.91 -16.17
C TYR A 184 -2.60 13.94 -17.15
N GLU A 185 -2.95 13.55 -18.39
CA GLU A 185 -3.40 14.46 -19.44
C GLU A 185 -4.63 15.28 -19.03
N LEU A 186 -5.55 14.65 -18.28
CA LEU A 186 -6.77 15.30 -17.77
C LEU A 186 -6.48 16.42 -16.76
N SER A 187 -5.29 16.45 -16.15
CA SER A 187 -4.94 17.44 -15.13
C SER A 187 -5.01 18.88 -15.68
N SER A 188 -4.63 19.08 -16.94
CA SER A 188 -4.66 20.40 -17.59
C SER A 188 -6.07 20.91 -17.81
N PHE A 189 -6.99 20.03 -18.23
CA PHE A 189 -8.39 20.34 -18.50
C PHE A 189 -9.18 20.61 -17.22
N VAL A 190 -8.92 19.83 -16.17
CA VAL A 190 -9.50 20.07 -14.85
C VAL A 190 -9.10 21.44 -14.32
N LYS A 191 -7.84 21.87 -14.52
CA LYS A 191 -7.37 23.20 -14.10
C LYS A 191 -7.90 24.34 -14.95
N SER A 192 -8.07 24.12 -16.25
CA SER A 192 -8.60 25.13 -17.17
C SER A 192 -10.13 25.21 -17.16
N ASN A 193 -10.81 24.47 -16.27
CA ASN A 193 -12.27 24.34 -16.20
C ASN A 193 -12.89 23.96 -17.56
N SER A 194 -12.20 23.13 -18.35
CA SER A 194 -12.69 22.68 -19.66
C SER A 194 -13.33 21.30 -19.52
N ASN A 195 -14.62 21.21 -19.87
CA ASN A 195 -15.36 19.94 -19.90
C ASN A 195 -15.12 19.11 -21.17
N ASN A 196 -14.12 19.47 -21.98
CA ASN A 196 -13.80 18.79 -23.25
C ASN A 196 -12.97 17.51 -23.02
N TYR A 197 -13.50 16.60 -22.20
CA TYR A 197 -12.87 15.31 -21.96
C TYR A 197 -13.13 14.36 -23.13
N THR A 198 -12.06 13.97 -23.84
CA THR A 198 -12.18 12.95 -24.89
C THR A 198 -12.01 11.56 -24.30
N SER A 199 -12.74 10.56 -24.80
CA SER A 199 -12.63 9.16 -24.36
C SER A 199 -11.19 8.63 -24.43
N LYS A 200 -10.42 9.07 -25.44
CA LYS A 200 -8.99 8.76 -25.58
C LYS A 200 -8.18 9.23 -24.37
N MET A 201 -8.39 10.46 -23.89
CA MET A 201 -7.65 11.04 -22.76
C MET A 201 -8.00 10.31 -21.47
N ILE A 202 -9.28 10.02 -21.24
CA ILE A 202 -9.73 9.25 -20.08
C ILE A 202 -9.07 7.87 -20.09
N PHE A 203 -9.10 7.18 -21.22
CA PHE A 203 -8.49 5.85 -21.36
C PHE A 203 -6.97 5.88 -21.13
N LEU A 204 -6.25 6.84 -21.72
CA LEU A 204 -4.81 7.00 -21.52
C LEU A 204 -4.47 7.31 -20.07
N SER A 205 -5.19 8.23 -19.41
CA SER A 205 -4.99 8.53 -17.99
C SER A 205 -5.26 7.31 -17.11
N VAL A 206 -6.28 6.49 -17.38
CA VAL A 206 -6.51 5.22 -16.66
C VAL A 206 -5.32 4.28 -16.85
N LEU A 207 -4.82 4.14 -18.08
CA LEU A 207 -3.70 3.27 -18.40
C LEU A 207 -2.39 3.74 -17.74
N TYR A 208 -2.12 5.04 -17.73
CA TYR A 208 -0.97 5.63 -17.05
C TYR A 208 -1.07 5.47 -15.53
N SER A 209 -2.25 5.68 -14.95
CA SER A 209 -2.49 5.43 -13.53
C SER A 209 -2.24 3.97 -13.15
N PHE A 210 -2.78 3.04 -13.93
CA PHE A 210 -2.61 1.61 -13.73
C PHE A 210 -1.14 1.16 -13.91
N GLY A 211 -0.50 1.57 -15.01
CA GLY A 211 0.90 1.21 -15.30
C GLY A 211 1.88 1.79 -14.29
N GLY A 212 1.74 3.07 -13.95
CA GLY A 212 2.53 3.71 -12.90
C GLY A 212 2.33 3.03 -11.54
N ALA A 213 1.13 2.51 -11.26
CA ALA A 213 0.85 1.79 -10.03
C ALA A 213 1.46 0.38 -9.98
N ILE A 214 1.59 -0.31 -11.11
CA ILE A 214 2.36 -1.56 -11.19
C ILE A 214 3.81 -1.27 -10.81
N LEU A 215 4.42 -0.26 -11.45
CA LEU A 215 5.81 0.12 -11.20
C LEU A 215 6.04 0.57 -9.75
N CYS A 216 5.11 1.32 -9.17
CA CYS A 216 5.15 1.67 -7.75
C CYS A 216 5.22 0.42 -6.88
N ASN A 217 4.28 -0.53 -7.06
CA ASN A 217 4.20 -1.64 -6.12
C ASN A 217 5.19 -2.78 -6.41
N ILE A 218 5.86 -2.78 -7.56
CA ILE A 218 7.10 -3.56 -7.75
C ILE A 218 8.13 -3.13 -6.70
N MET A 219 8.37 -1.83 -6.55
CA MET A 219 9.33 -1.28 -5.59
C MET A 219 8.85 -1.38 -4.14
N VAL A 220 7.57 -1.04 -3.88
CA VAL A 220 7.05 -1.04 -2.51
C VAL A 220 6.92 -2.45 -1.96
N SER A 221 6.43 -3.42 -2.73
CA SER A 221 6.28 -4.80 -2.24
C SER A 221 7.62 -5.49 -2.00
N SER A 222 8.67 -5.16 -2.76
CA SER A 222 10.01 -5.73 -2.58
C SER A 222 10.60 -5.41 -1.20
N THR A 223 10.19 -4.29 -0.60
CA THR A 223 10.62 -3.92 0.77
C THR A 223 10.24 -4.99 1.79
N LEU A 224 9.17 -5.76 1.58
CA LEU A 224 8.79 -6.82 2.52
C LEU A 224 9.83 -7.94 2.52
N GLN A 225 10.36 -8.36 1.36
CA GLN A 225 11.45 -9.34 1.36
C GLN A 225 12.77 -8.75 1.86
N LEU A 226 13.10 -7.51 1.46
CA LEU A 226 14.34 -6.84 1.84
C LEU A 226 14.44 -6.63 3.36
N THR A 227 13.36 -6.18 4.00
CA THR A 227 13.36 -5.95 5.45
C THR A 227 13.40 -7.26 6.25
N ASN A 228 13.01 -8.38 5.65
CA ASN A 228 13.07 -9.71 6.26
C ASN A 228 14.34 -10.50 5.90
N SER A 229 15.27 -9.94 5.11
CA SER A 229 16.54 -10.60 4.76
C SER A 229 17.64 -10.37 5.80
N THR A 230 17.38 -9.53 6.80
CA THR A 230 18.34 -9.17 7.86
C THR A 230 17.62 -8.90 9.16
N LYS A 231 18.30 -9.16 10.29
CA LYS A 231 17.82 -8.80 11.64
C LYS A 231 18.32 -7.43 12.10
N ASN A 232 19.24 -6.81 11.35
CA ASN A 232 19.81 -5.52 11.70
C ASN A 232 18.87 -4.38 11.29
N HIS A 233 18.29 -3.69 12.28
CA HIS A 233 17.36 -2.58 12.06
C HIS A 233 17.96 -1.39 11.28
N ALA A 234 19.26 -1.11 11.43
CA ALA A 234 19.94 -0.09 10.63
C ALA A 234 20.03 -0.48 9.16
N ALA A 235 20.26 -1.77 8.87
CA ALA A 235 20.23 -2.27 7.50
C ALA A 235 18.80 -2.23 6.91
N VAL A 236 17.78 -2.59 7.69
CA VAL A 236 16.36 -2.45 7.29
C VAL A 236 16.05 -1.01 6.88
N PHE A 237 16.47 -0.03 7.69
CA PHE A 237 16.30 1.39 7.39
C PHE A 237 16.92 1.75 6.03
N LEU A 238 18.19 1.40 5.78
CA LEU A 238 18.89 1.70 4.53
C LEU A 238 18.28 1.00 3.31
N LEU A 239 17.89 -0.27 3.45
CA LEU A 239 17.32 -1.07 2.36
C LEU A 239 15.96 -0.54 1.88
N MET A 240 15.23 0.15 2.75
CA MET A 240 13.94 0.76 2.38
C MET A 240 14.09 2.06 1.61
N ILE A 241 15.15 2.84 1.86
CA ILE A 241 15.32 4.18 1.26
C ILE A 241 15.26 4.13 -0.26
N PHE A 242 16.06 3.28 -0.90
CA PHE A 242 16.19 3.29 -2.36
C PHE A 242 14.92 2.88 -3.11
N PRO A 243 14.25 1.76 -2.79
CA PRO A 243 13.00 1.40 -3.46
C PRO A 243 11.94 2.50 -3.33
N ILE A 244 11.86 3.14 -2.16
CA ILE A 244 10.88 4.21 -1.91
C ILE A 244 11.26 5.49 -2.67
N PHE A 245 12.52 5.90 -2.57
CA PHE A 245 13.07 7.05 -3.27
C PHE A 245 12.79 6.94 -4.78
N PHE A 246 13.08 5.79 -5.40
CA PHE A 246 12.93 5.60 -6.85
C PHE A 246 11.49 5.74 -7.33
N PHE A 247 10.50 5.15 -6.65
CA PHE A 247 9.13 5.29 -7.12
C PHE A 247 8.60 6.72 -6.93
N VAL A 248 9.05 7.42 -5.89
CA VAL A 248 8.62 8.79 -5.58
C VAL A 248 9.18 9.76 -6.62
N ILE A 249 10.48 9.72 -6.91
CA ILE A 249 11.07 10.61 -7.94
C ILE A 249 10.52 10.32 -9.34
N SER A 250 10.09 9.07 -9.59
CA SER A 250 9.48 8.67 -10.87
C SER A 250 8.02 9.10 -10.99
N GLY A 251 7.42 9.65 -9.93
CA GLY A 251 6.02 10.09 -9.94
C GLY A 251 5.01 8.94 -10.07
N TYR A 252 5.39 7.72 -9.62
CA TYR A 252 4.52 6.56 -9.71
C TYR A 252 3.32 6.65 -8.75
N GLN A 253 2.30 5.82 -9.02
CA GLN A 253 1.01 5.91 -8.35
C GLN A 253 0.91 4.93 -7.17
N HIS A 254 0.60 5.45 -5.99
CA HIS A 254 0.46 4.67 -4.78
C HIS A 254 -0.95 4.86 -4.23
N GLY A 255 -1.77 3.82 -4.23
CA GLY A 255 -3.19 3.89 -3.91
C GLY A 255 -3.46 4.39 -2.50
N PRO A 256 -2.82 3.83 -1.45
CA PRO A 256 -2.97 4.32 -0.08
C PRO A 256 -2.54 5.78 0.09
N ALA A 257 -1.52 6.22 -0.64
CA ALA A 257 -1.13 7.62 -0.69
C ALA A 257 -2.18 8.49 -1.41
N ASN A 258 -2.76 8.00 -2.49
CA ASN A 258 -3.73 8.72 -3.30
C ASN A 258 -5.02 9.03 -2.50
N THR A 259 -5.32 8.30 -1.43
CA THR A 259 -6.46 8.64 -0.56
C THR A 259 -6.26 9.97 0.18
N PHE A 260 -5.03 10.38 0.50
CA PHE A 260 -4.74 11.72 1.02
C PHE A 260 -5.18 12.80 0.02
N PHE A 261 -4.77 12.69 -1.24
CA PHE A 261 -5.14 13.64 -2.29
C PHE A 261 -6.64 13.63 -2.58
N PHE A 262 -7.29 12.47 -2.51
CA PHE A 262 -8.75 12.37 -2.64
C PHE A 262 -9.46 13.23 -1.59
N TRP A 263 -9.04 13.15 -0.33
CA TRP A 263 -9.62 13.96 0.74
C TRP A 263 -9.28 15.45 0.62
N ILE A 264 -8.08 15.80 0.14
CA ILE A 264 -7.72 17.20 -0.14
C ILE A 264 -8.60 17.79 -1.25
N ILE A 265 -8.88 17.04 -2.32
CA ILE A 265 -9.77 17.51 -3.41
C ILE A 265 -11.17 17.78 -2.86
N ILE A 266 -11.71 16.86 -2.06
CA ILE A 266 -13.01 17.05 -1.41
C ILE A 266 -12.99 18.27 -0.47
N ALA A 267 -11.97 18.39 0.38
CA ALA A 267 -11.85 19.52 1.30
C ALA A 267 -11.78 20.85 0.54
N ARG A 268 -10.94 20.97 -0.49
CA ARG A 268 -10.85 22.18 -1.31
C ARG A 268 -12.19 22.54 -1.94
N ASN A 269 -12.95 21.57 -2.43
CA ASN A 269 -14.25 21.83 -3.03
C ASN A 269 -15.29 22.33 -2.02
N ILE A 270 -15.21 21.90 -0.76
CA ILE A 270 -16.06 22.38 0.32
C ILE A 270 -15.69 23.82 0.72
N PHE A 271 -14.39 24.13 0.83
CA PHE A 271 -13.92 25.43 1.32
C PHE A 271 -13.82 26.51 0.23
N ASN A 272 -13.61 26.13 -1.03
CA ASN A 272 -13.51 27.02 -2.19
C ASN A 272 -14.54 26.62 -3.27
N PRO A 273 -15.86 26.69 -2.98
CA PRO A 273 -16.91 26.18 -3.87
C PRO A 273 -16.97 26.90 -5.22
N GLU A 274 -16.58 28.17 -5.28
CA GLU A 274 -16.53 28.96 -6.53
C GLU A 274 -15.54 28.37 -7.55
N ASN A 275 -14.53 27.64 -7.08
CA ASN A 275 -13.51 26.99 -7.89
C ASN A 275 -13.71 25.46 -7.98
N SER A 276 -14.89 24.97 -7.59
CA SER A 276 -15.26 23.54 -7.57
C SER A 276 -16.25 23.24 -8.68
N HIS A 277 -15.93 22.26 -9.51
CA HIS A 277 -16.83 21.77 -10.56
C HIS A 277 -17.38 20.38 -10.24
N GLY A 278 -16.92 19.76 -9.15
CA GLY A 278 -17.35 18.44 -8.67
C GLY A 278 -16.86 17.27 -9.55
N THR A 279 -16.62 17.52 -10.84
CA THR A 279 -16.11 16.53 -11.80
C THR A 279 -14.75 15.95 -11.40
N GLU A 280 -13.89 16.75 -10.79
CA GLU A 280 -12.56 16.37 -10.31
C GLU A 280 -12.59 15.24 -9.27
N ILE A 281 -13.64 15.17 -8.42
CA ILE A 281 -13.79 14.09 -7.43
C ILE A 281 -14.06 12.77 -8.15
N ILE A 282 -14.97 12.78 -9.12
CA ILE A 282 -15.36 11.60 -9.90
C ILE A 282 -14.18 11.14 -10.77
N LEU A 283 -13.52 12.08 -11.46
CA LEU A 283 -12.34 11.79 -12.26
C LEU A 283 -11.21 11.23 -11.39
N PHE A 284 -10.93 11.82 -10.23
CA PHE A 284 -9.89 11.29 -9.33
C PHE A 284 -10.22 9.89 -8.85
N LEU A 285 -11.48 9.60 -8.50
CA LEU A 285 -11.88 8.28 -8.06
C LEU A 285 -11.70 7.22 -9.16
N PHE A 286 -12.26 7.47 -10.35
CA PHE A 286 -12.33 6.46 -11.42
C PHE A 286 -11.12 6.42 -12.35
N VAL A 287 -10.38 7.51 -12.49
CA VAL A 287 -9.22 7.61 -13.40
C VAL A 287 -7.89 7.48 -12.67
N SER A 288 -7.83 7.87 -11.39
CA SER A 288 -6.62 7.77 -10.58
C SER A 288 -6.73 6.67 -9.51
N LEU A 289 -7.59 6.83 -8.51
CA LEU A 289 -7.57 6.00 -7.31
C LEU A 289 -7.87 4.52 -7.57
N ILE A 290 -8.98 4.21 -8.25
CA ILE A 290 -9.37 2.83 -8.55
C ILE A 290 -8.33 2.13 -9.46
N PRO A 291 -7.94 2.69 -10.63
CA PRO A 291 -6.91 2.09 -11.47
C PRO A 291 -5.58 1.91 -10.74
N THR A 292 -5.22 2.85 -9.86
CA THR A 292 -4.01 2.75 -9.04
C THR A 292 -4.07 1.57 -8.08
N LEU A 293 -5.19 1.35 -7.39
CA LEU A 293 -5.33 0.21 -6.47
C LEU A 293 -5.22 -1.13 -7.19
N PHE A 294 -5.79 -1.25 -8.39
CA PHE A 294 -5.65 -2.45 -9.22
C PHE A 294 -4.21 -2.63 -9.71
N GLY A 295 -3.56 -1.59 -10.21
CA GLY A 295 -2.17 -1.66 -10.65
C GLY A 295 -1.22 -2.00 -9.51
N ASN A 296 -1.43 -1.41 -8.33
CA ASN A 296 -0.69 -1.79 -7.13
C ASN A 296 -0.93 -3.27 -6.77
N TRP A 297 -2.18 -3.76 -6.82
CA TRP A 297 -2.45 -5.18 -6.57
C TRP A 297 -1.69 -6.08 -7.55
N VAL A 298 -1.69 -5.77 -8.84
CA VAL A 298 -0.95 -6.54 -9.86
C VAL A 298 0.56 -6.53 -9.59
N GLY A 299 1.15 -5.34 -9.42
CA GLY A 299 2.58 -5.17 -9.17
C GLY A 299 3.06 -5.87 -7.89
N GLY A 300 2.30 -5.73 -6.81
CA GLY A 300 2.64 -6.29 -5.50
C GLY A 300 2.20 -7.73 -5.26
N SER A 301 1.46 -8.35 -6.18
CA SER A 301 1.04 -9.75 -6.08
C SER A 301 1.85 -10.65 -7.00
N PHE A 302 1.98 -10.27 -8.28
CA PHE A 302 2.44 -11.19 -9.33
C PHE A 302 3.84 -10.90 -9.83
N VAL A 303 4.28 -9.64 -9.83
CA VAL A 303 5.57 -9.30 -10.43
C VAL A 303 6.71 -9.74 -9.52
N ILE A 304 7.02 -9.00 -8.44
CA ILE A 304 8.14 -9.39 -7.56
C ILE A 304 7.84 -10.68 -6.78
N PRO A 305 6.75 -10.80 -6.00
CA PRO A 305 6.51 -12.02 -5.23
C PRO A 305 6.25 -13.24 -6.11
N GLY A 306 5.57 -13.07 -7.25
CA GLY A 306 5.30 -14.16 -8.18
C GLY A 306 6.57 -14.67 -8.87
N ILE A 307 7.40 -13.78 -9.44
CA ILE A 307 8.67 -14.18 -10.05
C ILE A 307 9.58 -14.86 -9.03
N LEU A 308 9.75 -14.26 -7.85
CA LEU A 308 10.60 -14.84 -6.81
C LEU A 308 10.08 -16.19 -6.31
N SER A 309 8.76 -16.38 -6.24
CA SER A 309 8.16 -17.68 -5.90
C SER A 309 8.35 -18.71 -7.00
N LEU A 310 8.31 -18.32 -8.28
CA LEU A 310 8.54 -19.23 -9.41
C LEU A 310 10.00 -19.68 -9.48
N VAL A 311 10.95 -18.77 -9.28
CA VAL A 311 12.39 -19.08 -9.24
C VAL A 311 12.69 -20.02 -8.07
N ASN A 312 12.12 -19.74 -6.89
CA ASN A 312 12.35 -20.52 -5.67
C ASN A 312 11.21 -21.50 -5.38
N LYS A 313 10.66 -22.13 -6.43
CA LYS A 313 9.46 -22.97 -6.34
C LYS A 313 9.60 -24.14 -5.37
N LYS A 314 10.80 -24.74 -5.26
CA LYS A 314 11.09 -25.84 -4.32
C LYS A 314 10.81 -25.40 -2.87
N TYR A 315 11.41 -24.28 -2.45
CA TYR A 315 11.31 -23.73 -1.11
C TYR A 315 9.93 -23.14 -0.82
N THR A 316 9.43 -22.28 -1.72
CA THR A 316 8.15 -21.59 -1.50
C THR A 316 6.96 -22.57 -1.45
N ASN A 317 6.95 -23.62 -2.27
CA ASN A 317 5.89 -24.64 -2.17
C ASN A 317 5.95 -25.40 -0.84
N LEU A 318 7.14 -25.75 -0.34
CA LEU A 318 7.28 -26.38 0.97
C LEU A 318 6.79 -25.43 2.08
N LEU A 319 7.20 -24.16 2.04
CA LEU A 319 6.73 -23.14 2.98
C LEU A 319 5.20 -23.05 2.99
N PHE A 320 4.55 -22.92 1.83
CA PHE A 320 3.09 -22.79 1.75
C PHE A 320 2.36 -24.06 2.22
N LYS A 321 2.94 -25.24 2.01
CA LYS A 321 2.41 -26.50 2.55
C LYS A 321 2.56 -26.57 4.08
N LYS A 322 3.68 -26.09 4.63
CA LYS A 322 3.88 -25.95 6.09
C LYS A 322 2.83 -25.01 6.69
N GLU A 323 2.60 -23.87 6.06
CA GLU A 323 1.58 -22.90 6.48
C GLU A 323 0.14 -23.42 6.31
N ARG A 324 -0.09 -24.26 5.29
CA ARG A 324 -1.36 -24.96 5.11
C ARG A 324 -1.66 -25.89 6.29
N ILE A 325 -0.67 -26.64 6.78
CA ILE A 325 -0.82 -27.49 7.98
C ILE A 325 -1.26 -26.64 9.17
N THR A 326 -0.59 -25.51 9.42
CA THR A 326 -0.92 -24.59 10.52
C THR A 326 -2.37 -24.10 10.42
N LEU A 327 -2.80 -23.67 9.24
CA LEU A 327 -4.18 -23.24 8.99
C LEU A 327 -5.21 -24.36 9.25
N LEU A 328 -4.92 -25.58 8.81
CA LEU A 328 -5.80 -26.74 9.01
C LEU A 328 -5.91 -27.12 10.50
N LYS A 329 -4.80 -27.08 11.24
CA LYS A 329 -4.80 -27.29 12.70
C LYS A 329 -5.67 -26.24 13.42
N ASN A 330 -5.54 -24.97 13.05
CA ASN A 330 -6.37 -23.89 13.62
C ASN A 330 -7.86 -24.11 13.34
N LYS A 331 -8.23 -24.57 12.15
CA LYS A 331 -9.63 -24.92 11.82
C LYS A 331 -10.16 -26.06 12.69
N LEU A 332 -9.36 -27.10 12.93
CA LEU A 332 -9.75 -28.20 13.82
C LEU A 332 -9.96 -27.73 15.26
N SER A 333 -9.07 -26.87 15.76
CA SER A 333 -9.17 -26.30 17.11
C SER A 333 -10.43 -25.44 17.28
N ASN A 334 -10.71 -24.53 16.34
CA ASN A 334 -11.91 -23.69 16.38
C ASN A 334 -13.21 -24.52 16.32
N ASN A 335 -13.23 -25.59 15.52
CA ASN A 335 -14.39 -26.49 15.45
C ASN A 335 -14.62 -27.26 16.75
N LYS A 336 -13.58 -27.56 17.54
CA LYS A 336 -13.72 -28.18 18.87
C LYS A 336 -14.28 -27.18 19.89
N ASN A 337 -13.76 -25.96 19.91
CA ASN A 337 -14.21 -24.93 20.85
C ASN A 337 -15.68 -24.58 20.64
N ASN A 338 -16.12 -24.46 19.38
CA ASN A 338 -17.54 -24.21 19.06
C ASN A 338 -18.48 -25.36 19.44
N LYS A 339 -17.99 -26.61 19.53
CA LYS A 339 -18.80 -27.76 19.98
C LYS A 339 -18.93 -27.80 21.51
N HIS A 340 -17.92 -27.33 22.23
CA HIS A 340 -17.97 -27.26 23.70
C HIS A 340 -18.75 -26.06 24.23
N SER A 341 -18.98 -25.01 23.43
CA SER A 341 -19.78 -23.84 23.82
C SER A 341 -21.29 -23.98 23.58
N ILE A 342 -21.74 -25.11 23.01
CA ILE A 342 -23.15 -25.39 22.67
C ILE A 342 -23.75 -26.50 23.56
N ASN A 343 -22.93 -27.11 24.42
CA ASN A 343 -23.33 -28.11 25.41
C ASN A 343 -23.24 -27.53 26.81
#